data_AF-A0A559KGF9-F1
#
_entry.id   AF-A0A559KGF9-F1
#
_cell.length_a   1.000
_cell.length_b   1.000
_cell.length_c   1.000
_cell.angle_alpha   90.00
_cell.angle_beta   90.00
_cell.angle_gamma   90.00
#
_symmetry.space_group_name_H-M   'P 1'
#
loop_
_entity.id
_entity.type
_entity.pdbx_description
1 polymer ?
#
loop_
_entity_poly.entity_id
_entity_poly.type
_entity_poly.pdbx_seq_one_letter_code
_entity_poly.pdbx_strand_id
1 'polypeptide(L)'
;MPQTEVQADRAKESVDIATQNMVPNLIKSTTDEEVELGSVLNELYKQYFVDMMTGKKDIDAGTAELSKKWREQGGSKVLDAVNKAYQAQKK
;
A
#
# COMPACT_ATOMS: atom_id res chain seq x y z
N MET A 1 -3.72 17.31 21.49
CA MET A 1 -5.17 17.04 21.58
C MET A 1 -5.70 17.60 22.88
N PRO A 2 -6.95 18.11 22.91
CA PRO A 2 -7.55 18.63 24.15
C PRO A 2 -7.52 17.57 25.24
N GLN A 3 -7.14 17.95 26.46
CA GLN A 3 -6.99 17.03 27.61
C GLN A 3 -8.31 16.43 28.11
N THR A 4 -9.44 16.88 27.55
CA THR A 4 -10.80 16.42 27.84
C THR A 4 -11.18 15.11 27.14
N GLU A 5 -10.35 14.61 26.22
CA GLU A 5 -10.61 13.34 25.54
C GLU A 5 -10.15 12.14 26.38
N VAL A 6 -11.07 11.23 26.69
CA VAL A 6 -10.84 10.02 27.51
C VAL A 6 -9.69 9.15 27.00
N GLN A 7 -9.38 9.23 25.71
CA GLN A 7 -8.33 8.42 25.06
C GLN A 7 -7.10 9.23 24.65
N ALA A 8 -6.96 10.47 25.14
CA ALA A 8 -5.89 11.38 24.74
C ALA A 8 -4.49 10.76 24.90
N ASP A 9 -4.25 10.02 25.98
CA ASP A 9 -2.93 9.42 26.23
C ASP A 9 -2.65 8.21 25.33
N ARG A 10 -3.64 7.35 25.09
CA ARG A 10 -3.54 6.25 24.12
C ARG A 10 -3.30 6.75 22.70
N ALA A 11 -3.92 7.87 22.34
CA ALA A 11 -3.74 8.49 21.05
C ALA A 11 -2.34 9.10 20.89
N LYS A 12 -1.79 9.75 21.94
CA LYS A 12 -0.39 10.20 21.95
C LYS A 12 0.57 9.03 21.79
N GLU A 13 0.37 7.94 22.53
CA GLU A 13 1.17 6.73 22.42
C GLU A 13 1.15 6.16 20.99
N SER A 14 -0.03 6.13 20.36
CA SER A 14 -0.17 5.69 18.97
C SER A 14 0.59 6.59 18.00
N VAL A 15 0.59 7.91 18.23
CA VAL A 15 1.36 8.89 17.44
C VAL A 15 2.85 8.69 17.63
N ASP A 16 3.32 8.46 18.86
CA ASP A 16 4.73 8.23 19.16
C ASP A 16 5.24 6.96 18.47
N ILE A 17 4.48 5.87 18.57
CA ILE A 17 4.78 4.59 17.90
C ILE A 17 4.85 4.79 16.38
N ALA A 18 3.86 5.47 15.78
CA ALA A 18 3.83 5.72 14.34
C ALA A 18 4.98 6.63 13.90
N THR A 19 5.31 7.65 14.70
CA THR A 19 6.42 8.58 14.41
C THR A 19 7.75 7.86 14.38
N GLN A 20 7.99 6.92 15.31
CA GLN A 20 9.24 6.17 15.36
C GLN A 20 9.35 5.12 14.26
N ASN A 21 8.26 4.44 13.92
CA ASN A 21 8.32 3.21 13.12
C ASN A 21 7.77 3.37 11.69
N MET A 22 6.81 4.26 11.47
CA MET A 22 6.11 4.40 10.19
C MET A 22 6.59 5.60 9.39
N VAL A 23 6.76 6.77 10.04
CA VAL A 23 7.17 8.01 9.36
C VAL A 23 8.48 7.87 8.57
N PRO A 24 9.53 7.19 9.06
CA PRO A 24 10.77 7.00 8.29
C PRO A 24 10.61 6.15 7.03
N ASN A 25 9.51 5.38 6.95
CA ASN A 25 9.21 4.48 5.84
C ASN A 25 8.30 5.09 4.77
N LEU A 26 7.84 6.33 4.99
CA LEU A 26 6.98 7.03 4.04
C LEU A 26 7.77 7.52 2.83
N ILE A 27 7.17 7.39 1.65
CA ILE A 27 7.64 8.03 0.43
C ILE A 27 6.81 9.29 0.22
N LYS A 28 7.48 10.44 0.18
CA LYS A 28 6.83 11.76 0.18
C LYS A 28 6.21 12.16 -1.16
N SER A 29 6.41 11.36 -2.21
CA SER A 29 5.96 11.64 -3.57
C SER A 29 5.36 10.39 -4.20
N THR A 30 4.31 10.58 -4.99
CA THR A 30 3.85 9.55 -5.92
C THR A 30 4.82 9.49 -7.11
N THR A 31 5.25 8.29 -7.48
CA THR A 31 6.16 8.07 -8.62
C THR A 31 5.42 8.18 -9.95
N ASP A 32 6.13 8.50 -11.03
CA ASP A 32 5.53 8.62 -12.38
C ASP A 32 4.87 7.29 -12.80
N GLU A 33 5.50 6.17 -12.46
CA GLU A 33 4.98 4.83 -12.72
C GLU A 33 3.67 4.55 -11.96
N GLU A 34 3.52 5.07 -10.73
CA GLU A 34 2.26 4.98 -9.99
C GLU A 34 1.15 5.81 -10.64
N VAL A 35 1.49 7.00 -11.17
CA VAL A 35 0.53 7.86 -11.88
C VAL A 35 0.06 7.19 -13.16
N GLU A 36 0.97 6.59 -13.92
CA GLU A 36 0.68 5.98 -15.22
C GLU A 36 -0.07 4.64 -15.08
N LEU A 37 0.40 3.75 -14.20
CA LEU A 37 -0.08 2.36 -14.10
C LEU A 37 -1.10 2.16 -12.98
N GLY A 38 -1.23 3.11 -12.05
CA GLY A 38 -2.02 2.96 -10.83
C GLY A 38 -3.48 2.62 -11.08
N SER A 39 -4.13 3.22 -12.09
CA SER A 39 -5.54 2.95 -12.39
C SER A 39 -5.76 1.50 -12.83
N VAL A 40 -4.99 1.03 -13.80
CA VAL A 40 -5.11 -0.32 -14.36
C VAL A 40 -4.80 -1.38 -13.30
N LEU A 41 -3.74 -1.18 -12.53
CA LEU A 41 -3.35 -2.07 -11.44
C LEU A 41 -4.40 -2.14 -10.33
N ASN A 42 -5.04 -1.01 -10.01
CA ASN A 42 -6.10 -0.94 -9.01
C ASN A 42 -7.40 -1.59 -9.48
N GLU A 43 -7.76 -1.45 -10.76
CA GLU A 43 -8.90 -2.14 -11.36
C GLU A 43 -8.73 -3.67 -11.30
N LEU A 44 -7.55 -4.18 -11.68
CA LEU A 44 -7.22 -5.59 -11.56
C LEU A 44 -7.35 -6.08 -10.11
N TYR A 45 -6.78 -5.34 -9.16
CA TYR A 45 -6.90 -5.65 -7.73
C TYR A 45 -8.36 -5.73 -7.28
N LYS A 46 -9.17 -4.72 -7.59
CA LYS A 46 -10.59 -4.66 -7.20
C LYS A 46 -11.38 -5.82 -7.78
N GLN A 47 -11.14 -6.17 -9.03
CA GLN A 47 -11.81 -7.30 -9.67
C GLN A 47 -11.52 -8.62 -8.92
N TYR A 48 -10.25 -8.92 -8.68
CA TYR A 48 -9.86 -10.14 -7.95
C TYR A 48 -10.36 -10.14 -6.51
N PHE A 49 -10.32 -9.00 -5.83
CA PHE A 49 -10.86 -8.84 -4.49
C PHE A 49 -12.35 -9.18 -4.44
N VAL A 50 -13.15 -8.63 -5.36
CA VAL A 50 -14.59 -8.92 -5.45
C VAL A 50 -14.85 -10.38 -5.80
N ASP A 51 -14.09 -10.95 -6.74
CA ASP A 51 -14.24 -12.35 -7.12
C ASP A 51 -13.94 -13.31 -5.96
N MET A 52 -12.94 -13.00 -5.13
CA MET A 52 -12.63 -13.77 -3.92
C MET A 52 -13.68 -13.58 -2.83
N MET A 53 -14.12 -12.35 -2.56
CA MET A 53 -15.14 -12.05 -1.56
C MET A 53 -16.51 -12.68 -1.89
N THR A 54 -16.83 -12.81 -3.18
CA THR A 54 -18.09 -13.41 -3.65
C THR A 54 -17.99 -14.92 -3.88
N GLY A 55 -16.83 -15.53 -3.64
CA GLY A 55 -16.60 -16.97 -3.82
C GLY A 55 -16.50 -17.42 -5.27
N LYS A 56 -16.42 -16.49 -6.24
CA LYS A 56 -16.18 -16.81 -7.67
C LYS A 56 -14.75 -17.32 -7.91
N LYS A 57 -13.82 -16.92 -7.06
CA LYS A 57 -12.46 -17.46 -6.98
C LYS A 57 -12.18 -17.92 -5.56
N ASP A 58 -11.49 -19.04 -5.45
CA ASP A 58 -10.83 -19.44 -4.21
C ASP A 58 -9.80 -18.38 -3.78
N ILE A 59 -9.62 -18.20 -2.46
CA ILE A 59 -8.77 -17.14 -1.91
C ILE A 59 -7.30 -17.40 -2.21
N ASP A 60 -6.82 -18.63 -2.02
CA ASP A 60 -5.40 -18.96 -2.19
C ASP A 60 -5.02 -18.91 -3.67
N ALA A 61 -5.84 -19.54 -4.53
CA ALA A 61 -5.64 -19.51 -5.97
C ALA A 61 -5.79 -18.09 -6.54
N GLY A 62 -6.80 -17.35 -6.09
CA GLY A 62 -7.07 -15.97 -6.51
C GLY A 62 -5.94 -15.03 -6.14
N THR A 63 -5.37 -15.17 -4.94
CA THR A 63 -4.23 -14.38 -4.49
C THR A 63 -2.97 -14.67 -5.30
N ALA A 64 -2.67 -15.95 -5.56
CA ALA A 64 -1.52 -16.34 -6.37
C ALA A 64 -1.61 -15.80 -7.81
N GLU A 65 -2.80 -15.90 -8.42
CA GLU A 65 -3.03 -15.42 -9.77
C GLU A 65 -2.99 -13.89 -9.86
N LEU A 66 -3.62 -13.18 -8.92
CA LEU A 66 -3.56 -11.72 -8.82
C LEU A 66 -2.10 -11.26 -8.69
N SER A 67 -1.35 -11.87 -7.78
CA SER A 67 0.06 -11.55 -7.52
C SER A 67 0.91 -11.64 -8.79
N LYS A 68 0.69 -12.65 -9.63
CA LYS A 68 1.37 -12.82 -10.91
C LYS A 68 0.93 -11.76 -11.92
N LYS A 69 -0.39 -11.65 -12.18
CA LYS A 69 -0.94 -10.74 -13.20
C LYS A 69 -0.67 -9.27 -12.90
N TRP A 70 -0.75 -8.87 -11.64
CA TRP A 70 -0.45 -7.50 -11.21
C TRP A 70 1.00 -7.12 -11.53
N ARG A 71 1.95 -8.03 -11.32
CA ARG A 71 3.36 -7.81 -11.70
C ARG A 71 3.55 -7.76 -13.20
N GLU A 72 2.91 -8.66 -13.95
CA GLU A 72 2.97 -8.69 -15.41
C GLU A 72 2.40 -7.42 -16.05
N GLN A 73 1.38 -6.79 -15.46
CA GLN A 73 0.77 -5.55 -15.93
C GLN A 73 1.56 -4.28 -15.55
N GLY A 74 2.80 -4.41 -15.08
CA GLY A 74 3.67 -3.29 -14.76
C GLY A 74 3.80 -2.98 -13.27
N GLY A 75 3.16 -3.77 -12.40
CA GLY A 75 3.33 -3.64 -10.97
C GLY A 75 4.77 -3.81 -10.49
N SER A 76 5.59 -4.62 -11.18
CA SER A 76 7.03 -4.70 -10.89
C SER A 76 7.76 -3.37 -11.11
N LYS A 77 7.38 -2.60 -12.14
CA LYS A 77 7.97 -1.28 -12.42
C LYS A 77 7.63 -0.28 -11.33
N VAL A 78 6.36 -0.29 -10.89
CA VAL A 78 5.89 0.50 -9.74
C VAL A 78 6.69 0.17 -8.49
N LEU A 79 6.87 -1.12 -8.17
CA LEU A 79 7.66 -1.55 -7.01
C LEU A 79 9.12 -1.07 -7.09
N ASP A 80 9.74 -1.18 -8.25
CA ASP A 80 11.12 -0.70 -8.46
C ASP A 80 11.24 0.82 -8.30
N ALA A 81 10.29 1.58 -8.85
CA ALA A 81 10.25 3.04 -8.76
C ALA A 81 10.05 3.52 -7.31
N VAL A 82 9.08 2.93 -6.61
CA VAL A 82 8.78 3.19 -5.21
C VAL A 82 9.98 2.85 -4.33
N ASN A 83 10.64 1.70 -4.56
CA ASN A 83 11.84 1.34 -3.80
C ASN A 83 13.01 2.30 -4.09
N LYS A 84 13.22 2.72 -5.34
CA LYS A 84 14.23 3.75 -5.66
C LYS A 84 13.96 5.07 -4.94
N ALA A 85 12.71 5.53 -4.96
CA ALA A 85 12.28 6.74 -4.25
C ALA A 85 12.50 6.61 -2.73
N TYR A 86 12.23 5.45 -2.15
CA TYR A 86 12.50 5.16 -0.74
C TYR A 86 14.00 5.22 -0.42
N GLN A 87 14.85 4.54 -1.19
CA GLN A 87 16.31 4.54 -0.95
C GLN A 87 16.93 5.92 -1.17
N ALA A 88 16.41 6.72 -2.09
CA ALA A 88 16.87 8.09 -2.32
C ALA A 88 16.63 9.02 -1.13
N GLN A 89 15.61 8.75 -0.30
CA GLN A 89 15.31 9.51 0.91
C GLN A 89 16.19 9.13 2.12
N LYS A 90 16.89 7.99 2.06
CA LYS A 90 17.82 7.54 3.11
C LYS A 90 19.23 8.15 2.98
N LYS A 91 19.49 8.88 1.89
CA LYS A 91 20.71 9.71 1.73
C LYS A 91 20.45 11.12 2.24
#